data_AF-A0A1X3D332-F1
#
_entry.id   AF-A0A1X3D332-F1
#
_cell.length_a   1.000
_cell.length_b   1.000
_cell.length_c   1.000
_cell.angle_alpha   90.00
_cell.angle_beta   90.00
_cell.angle_gamma   90.00
#
_symmetry.space_group_name_H-M   'P 1'
#
loop_
_entity.id
_entity.type
_entity.pdbx_description
1 polymer ?
#
loop_
_entity_poly.entity_id
_entity_poly.type
_entity_poly.pdbx_seq_one_letter_code
_entity_poly.pdbx_strand_id
1 'polypeptide(L)'
;MAATDKPAAREPTPDEQRRKARAKIRTIRIWAFVVLGLFAGFGLLSNCALSKPKAKQAIVDSCVKNVPFSEKWQADLKAAGLEGKSEQLIESYCVCMWDEPLEKLSDKQIQSLSKISPQEQLELLGGAEAFEARDKQCVAGLAK
;
A
#
# COMPACT_ATOMS: atom_id res chain seq x y z
N MET A 1 -26.93 -59.46 -50.69
CA MET A 1 -27.08 -58.03 -50.33
C MET A 1 -26.21 -57.76 -49.11
N ALA A 2 -25.33 -56.75 -49.24
CA ALA A 2 -24.56 -56.03 -48.22
C ALA A 2 -23.93 -56.79 -47.04
N ALA A 3 -22.62 -57.08 -47.15
CA ALA A 3 -21.75 -57.23 -45.98
C ALA A 3 -21.42 -55.83 -45.45
N THR A 4 -21.60 -55.64 -44.15
CA THR A 4 -21.30 -54.40 -43.42
C THR A 4 -19.81 -54.33 -43.10
N ASP A 5 -19.07 -53.49 -43.82
CA ASP A 5 -17.70 -53.13 -43.46
C ASP A 5 -17.73 -52.06 -42.36
N LYS A 6 -17.46 -52.49 -41.11
CA LYS A 6 -17.21 -51.62 -39.97
C LYS A 6 -15.72 -51.24 -40.00
N PRO A 7 -15.32 -49.96 -40.07
CA PRO A 7 -13.90 -49.62 -40.08
C PRO A 7 -13.31 -49.94 -38.70
N ALA A 8 -12.35 -50.86 -38.69
CA ALA A 8 -11.55 -51.17 -37.51
C ALA A 8 -10.80 -49.92 -37.05
N ALA A 9 -11.01 -49.53 -35.79
CA ALA A 9 -10.26 -48.46 -35.15
C ALA A 9 -8.77 -48.83 -35.16
N ARG A 10 -7.97 -48.07 -35.89
CA ARG A 10 -6.50 -48.23 -35.96
C ARG A 10 -5.92 -48.00 -34.56
N GLU A 11 -5.41 -49.05 -33.92
CA GLU A 11 -4.73 -48.89 -32.64
C GLU A 11 -3.48 -48.00 -32.81
N PRO A 12 -3.30 -46.99 -31.94
CA PRO A 12 -2.22 -46.03 -32.07
C PRO A 12 -0.88 -46.74 -31.82
N THR A 13 0.04 -46.64 -32.78
CA THR A 13 1.36 -47.28 -32.70
C THR A 13 2.15 -46.77 -31.48
N PRO A 14 3.04 -47.59 -30.89
CA PRO A 14 3.82 -47.20 -29.71
C PRO A 14 4.59 -45.87 -29.85
N ASP A 15 4.99 -45.54 -31.08
CA ASP A 15 5.69 -44.29 -31.41
C ASP A 15 4.78 -43.05 -31.39
N GLU A 16 3.52 -43.16 -31.82
CA GLU A 16 2.55 -42.09 -31.66
C GLU A 16 2.22 -41.83 -30.19
N GLN A 17 2.13 -42.89 -29.38
CA GLN A 17 1.91 -42.76 -27.94
C GLN A 17 3.10 -42.06 -27.25
N ARG A 18 4.34 -42.42 -27.63
CA ARG A 18 5.56 -41.77 -27.13
C ARG A 18 5.67 -40.30 -27.53
N ARG A 19 5.29 -39.94 -28.77
CA ARG A 19 5.26 -38.53 -29.23
C ARG A 19 4.21 -37.70 -28.48
N LYS A 20 3.00 -38.26 -28.30
CA LYS A 20 1.93 -37.62 -27.51
C LYS A 20 2.32 -37.46 -26.04
N ALA A 21 3.01 -38.44 -25.45
CA ALA A 21 3.52 -38.36 -24.08
C ALA A 21 4.59 -37.26 -23.94
N ARG A 22 5.54 -37.17 -24.87
CA ARG A 22 6.57 -36.12 -24.87
C ARG A 22 5.98 -34.72 -25.05
N ALA A 23 4.99 -34.58 -25.94
CA ALA A 23 4.27 -33.33 -26.13
C ALA A 23 3.51 -32.92 -24.86
N LYS A 24 2.81 -33.85 -24.20
CA LYS A 24 2.14 -33.62 -22.92
C LYS A 24 3.12 -33.21 -21.82
N ILE A 25 4.27 -33.87 -21.70
CA ILE A 25 5.32 -33.52 -20.73
C ILE A 25 5.84 -32.10 -20.98
N ARG A 26 6.05 -31.71 -22.25
CA ARG A 26 6.50 -30.36 -22.61
C ARG A 26 5.46 -29.31 -22.22
N THR A 27 4.19 -29.57 -22.47
CA THR A 27 3.08 -28.69 -22.08
C THR A 27 2.99 -28.55 -20.56
N ILE A 28 3.06 -29.65 -19.81
CA ILE A 28 3.02 -29.65 -18.34
C ILE A 28 4.19 -28.82 -17.78
N ARG A 29 5.39 -28.98 -18.34
CA ARG A 29 6.57 -28.21 -17.92
C ARG A 29 6.41 -26.71 -18.16
N ILE A 30 5.85 -26.31 -19.30
CA ILE A 30 5.57 -24.89 -19.60
C ILE A 30 4.57 -24.32 -18.60
N TRP A 31 3.45 -25.02 -18.37
CA TRP A 31 2.44 -24.57 -17.40
C TRP A 31 2.97 -24.53 -15.96
N ALA A 32 3.85 -25.46 -15.57
CA ALA A 32 4.52 -25.42 -14.28
C ALA A 32 5.37 -24.15 -14.10
N PHE A 33 6.12 -23.73 -15.14
CA PHE A 33 6.87 -22.47 -15.09
C PHE A 33 5.98 -21.23 -15.04
N VAL A 34 4.84 -21.23 -15.73
CA VAL A 34 3.85 -20.14 -15.67
C VAL A 34 3.29 -20.01 -14.25
N VAL A 35 2.86 -21.13 -13.64
CA VAL A 35 2.35 -21.14 -12.27
C VAL A 35 3.42 -20.72 -11.26
N LEU A 36 4.66 -21.20 -11.41
CA LEU A 36 5.79 -20.80 -10.57
C LEU A 36 6.10 -19.30 -10.70
N GLY A 37 6.04 -18.75 -11.93
CA GLY A 37 6.19 -17.33 -12.19
C GLY A 37 5.08 -16.48 -11.59
N LEU A 38 3.82 -16.95 -11.65
CA LEU A 38 2.68 -16.31 -10.99
C LEU A 38 2.85 -16.30 -9.46
N PHE A 39 3.26 -17.41 -8.85
CA PHE A 39 3.52 -17.48 -7.41
C PHE A 39 4.71 -16.62 -6.97
N ALA A 40 5.80 -16.59 -7.76
CA ALA A 40 6.94 -15.72 -7.49
C ALA A 40 6.58 -14.24 -7.60
N GLY A 41 5.79 -13.87 -8.62
CA GLY A 41 5.26 -12.51 -8.76
C GLY A 41 4.32 -12.12 -7.62
N PHE A 42 3.42 -13.02 -7.20
CA PHE A 42 2.49 -12.76 -6.11
C PHE A 42 3.20 -12.64 -4.75
N GLY A 43 4.22 -13.45 -4.48
CA GLY A 43 5.04 -13.37 -3.26
C GLY A 43 5.80 -12.05 -3.11
N LEU A 44 6.34 -11.53 -4.22
CA LEU A 44 7.02 -10.23 -4.23
C LEU A 44 6.05 -9.06 -4.03
N LEU A 45 4.83 -9.13 -4.59
CA LEU A 45 3.79 -8.11 -4.39
C LEU A 45 3.20 -8.13 -2.97
N SER A 46 3.13 -9.30 -2.34
CA SER A 46 2.58 -9.47 -0.98
C SER A 46 3.45 -8.82 0.11
N ASN A 47 4.74 -8.62 -0.17
CA ASN A 47 5.67 -7.94 0.73
C ASN A 47 5.72 -6.41 0.56
N CYS A 48 4.86 -5.85 -0.30
CA CYS A 48 4.57 -4.40 -0.31
C CYS A 48 3.57 -3.99 0.77
N ALA A 49 3.38 -4.80 1.82
CA ALA A 49 2.77 -4.32 3.05
C ALA A 49 3.70 -3.24 3.63
N LEU A 50 3.34 -1.98 3.40
CA LEU A 50 4.04 -0.82 3.92
C LEU A 50 4.19 -1.01 5.45
N SER A 51 5.42 -1.28 5.89
CA SER A 51 5.75 -1.43 7.31
C SER A 51 5.33 -0.16 8.05
N LYS A 52 4.86 -0.27 9.29
CA LYS A 52 4.50 0.86 10.17
C LYS A 52 5.40 2.11 10.03
N PRO A 53 6.75 2.01 10.09
CA PRO A 53 7.62 3.19 9.96
C PRO A 53 7.53 3.86 8.58
N LYS A 54 7.43 3.09 7.50
CA LYS A 54 7.28 3.65 6.14
C LYS A 54 5.91 4.32 5.96
N ALA A 55 4.87 3.76 6.57
CA ALA A 55 3.53 4.34 6.52
C ALA A 55 3.46 5.67 7.28
N LYS A 56 4.10 5.73 8.46
CA LYS A 56 4.28 6.97 9.23
C LYS A 56 5.01 8.04 8.44
N GLN A 57 6.16 7.69 7.85
CA GLN A 57 6.94 8.61 7.03
C GLN A 57 6.12 9.15 5.85
N ALA A 58 5.35 8.31 5.16
CA ALA A 58 4.50 8.77 4.06
C ALA A 58 3.44 9.80 4.51
N ILE A 59 2.90 9.67 5.73
CA ILE A 59 1.94 10.64 6.29
C ILE A 59 2.67 11.94 6.66
N VAL A 60 3.83 11.86 7.30
CA VAL A 60 4.65 13.05 7.62
C VAL A 60 5.07 13.78 6.34
N ASP A 61 5.55 13.06 5.33
CA ASP A 61 5.93 13.63 4.02
C ASP A 61 4.74 14.31 3.35
N SER A 62 3.55 13.72 3.44
CA SER A 62 2.32 14.31 2.92
C SER A 62 1.97 15.60 3.67
N CYS A 63 2.10 15.59 5.00
CA CYS A 63 1.92 16.79 5.82
C CYS A 63 2.90 17.91 5.40
N VAL A 64 4.19 17.60 5.29
CA VAL A 64 5.23 18.56 4.89
C VAL A 64 4.94 19.17 3.53
N LYS A 65 4.45 18.35 2.58
CA LYS A 65 4.11 18.82 1.24
C LYS A 65 2.85 19.69 1.19
N ASN A 66 1.85 19.44 2.02
CA ASN A 66 0.53 20.06 1.87
C ASN A 66 0.23 21.19 2.85
N VAL A 67 0.70 21.10 4.10
CA VAL A 67 0.40 22.10 5.14
C VAL A 67 0.88 23.51 4.80
N PRO A 68 2.04 23.74 4.14
CA PRO A 68 2.48 25.08 3.75
C PRO A 68 1.48 25.86 2.89
N PHE A 69 0.60 25.14 2.17
CA PHE A 69 -0.43 25.74 1.33
C PHE A 69 -1.74 26.05 2.08
N SER A 70 -1.84 25.71 3.36
CA SER A 70 -3.04 26.01 4.16
C SER A 70 -3.02 27.42 4.72
N GLU A 71 -4.15 28.13 4.61
CA GLU A 71 -4.29 29.48 5.18
C GLU A 71 -4.12 29.48 6.70
N LYS A 72 -4.62 28.42 7.36
CA LYS A 72 -4.49 28.23 8.81
C LYS A 72 -3.02 28.22 9.24
N TRP A 73 -2.16 27.44 8.58
CA TRP A 73 -0.74 27.38 8.92
C TRP A 73 -0.05 28.75 8.79
N GLN A 74 -0.34 29.48 7.72
CA GLN A 74 0.22 30.84 7.54
C GLN A 74 -0.27 31.80 8.63
N ALA A 75 -1.55 31.70 9.01
CA ALA A 75 -2.12 32.49 10.11
C ALA A 75 -1.49 32.15 11.47
N ASP A 76 -1.28 30.86 11.74
CA ASP A 76 -0.69 30.37 12.98
C ASP A 76 0.77 30.83 13.11
N LEU A 77 1.57 30.71 12.04
CA LEU A 77 2.93 31.23 12.01
C LEU A 77 2.98 32.74 12.23
N LYS A 78 2.08 33.48 11.59
CA LYS A 78 1.99 34.93 11.76
C LYS A 78 1.63 35.31 13.20
N ALA A 79 0.66 34.63 13.80
CA ALA A 79 0.27 34.84 15.19
C ALA A 79 1.41 34.52 16.17
N ALA A 80 2.27 33.56 15.82
CA ALA A 80 3.46 33.20 16.59
C ALA A 80 4.70 34.08 16.30
N GLY A 81 4.62 35.04 15.37
CA GLY A 81 5.78 35.84 14.95
C GLY A 81 6.84 35.05 14.16
N LEU A 82 6.45 33.95 13.53
CA LEU A 82 7.27 33.01 12.76
C LEU A 82 7.03 33.13 11.25
N GLU A 83 6.50 34.27 10.79
CA GLU A 83 6.22 34.53 9.38
C GLU A 83 7.48 34.34 8.52
N GLY A 84 7.33 33.67 7.36
CA GLY A 84 8.43 33.36 6.46
C GLY A 84 9.32 32.17 6.88
N LYS A 85 9.11 31.56 8.05
CA LYS A 85 9.91 30.41 8.53
C LYS A 85 9.28 29.04 8.23
N SER A 86 8.25 28.99 7.37
CA SER A 86 7.50 27.76 7.08
C SER A 86 8.41 26.60 6.67
N GLU A 87 9.33 26.79 5.72
CA GLU A 87 10.21 25.73 5.23
C GLU A 87 11.14 25.15 6.32
N GLN A 88 11.50 25.96 7.32
CA GLN A 88 12.39 25.57 8.42
C GLN A 88 11.64 24.81 9.52
N LEU A 89 10.36 25.10 9.70
CA LEU A 89 9.56 24.63 10.82
C LEU A 89 8.61 23.49 10.46
N ILE A 90 8.27 23.34 9.18
CA ILE A 90 7.21 22.44 8.75
C ILE A 90 7.49 20.98 9.10
N GLU A 91 8.74 20.52 8.97
CA GLU A 91 9.12 19.16 9.31
C GLU A 91 8.89 18.90 10.81
N SER A 92 9.37 19.80 11.68
CA SER A 92 9.19 19.68 13.13
C SER A 92 7.71 19.71 13.55
N TYR A 93 6.91 20.56 12.91
CA TYR A 93 5.46 20.61 13.12
C TYR A 93 4.79 19.29 12.73
N CYS A 94 5.09 18.78 11.53
CA CYS A 94 4.49 17.54 11.04
C CYS A 94 4.91 16.33 11.88
N VAL A 95 6.16 16.24 12.32
CA VAL A 95 6.59 15.17 13.23
C VAL A 95 5.82 15.26 14.56
N CYS A 96 5.72 16.45 15.15
CA CYS A 96 4.95 16.68 16.39
C CYS A 96 3.47 16.27 16.24
N MET A 97 2.86 16.61 15.11
CA MET A 97 1.44 16.32 14.86
C MET A 97 1.16 14.83 14.68
N TRP A 98 2.08 14.08 14.07
CA TRP A 98 1.78 12.76 13.53
C TRP A 98 2.51 11.62 14.23
N ASP A 99 3.66 11.83 14.86
CA ASP A 99 4.47 10.71 15.35
C ASP A 99 3.78 9.92 16.49
N GLU A 100 3.38 10.61 17.55
CA GLU A 100 2.73 9.99 18.71
C GLU A 100 1.35 9.39 18.37
N PRO A 101 0.43 10.10 17.67
CA PRO A 101 -0.87 9.52 17.32
C PRO A 101 -0.75 8.28 16.44
N LEU A 102 0.18 8.29 15.48
CA LEU A 102 0.39 7.13 14.60
C LEU A 102 1.12 5.99 15.32
N GLU A 103 1.91 6.24 16.36
CA GLU A 103 2.49 5.15 17.17
C GLU A 103 1.42 4.33 17.89
N LYS A 104 0.32 4.96 18.31
CA LYS A 104 -0.78 4.29 19.03
C LYS A 104 -1.61 3.37 18.13
N LEU A 105 -1.49 3.51 16.82
CA LEU A 105 -2.21 2.69 15.84
C LEU A 105 -1.46 1.40 15.52
N SER A 106 -2.23 0.33 15.25
CA SER A 106 -1.69 -0.89 14.65
C SER A 106 -1.37 -0.69 13.17
N ASP A 107 -0.49 -1.53 12.63
CA ASP A 107 -0.10 -1.50 11.21
C ASP A 107 -1.32 -1.53 10.27
N LYS A 108 -2.34 -2.33 10.61
CA LYS A 108 -3.57 -2.43 9.84
C LYS A 108 -4.37 -1.13 9.86
N GLN A 109 -4.46 -0.48 11.01
CA GLN A 109 -5.15 0.81 11.18
C GLN A 109 -4.46 1.91 10.37
N ILE A 110 -3.12 1.97 10.39
CA ILE A 110 -2.36 2.94 9.60
C ILE A 110 -2.57 2.71 8.11
N GLN A 111 -2.57 1.45 7.65
CA GLN A 111 -2.81 1.11 6.24
C GLN A 111 -4.25 1.39 5.78
N SER A 112 -5.22 1.45 6.71
CA SER A 112 -6.61 1.81 6.41
C SER A 112 -6.88 3.31 6.46
N LEU A 113 -6.00 4.14 7.05
CA LEU A 113 -6.24 5.58 7.19
C LEU A 113 -6.58 6.25 5.85
N SER A 114 -5.87 5.92 4.77
CA SER A 114 -6.13 6.49 3.44
C SER A 114 -7.41 5.97 2.77
N LYS A 115 -8.06 4.96 3.34
CA LYS A 115 -9.22 4.27 2.77
C LYS A 115 -10.53 4.64 3.47
N ILE A 116 -10.45 5.23 4.67
CA ILE A 116 -11.62 5.61 5.47
C ILE A 116 -11.90 7.11 5.34
N SER A 117 -13.11 7.53 5.70
CA SER A 117 -13.54 8.94 5.60
C SER A 117 -12.75 9.85 6.54
N PRO A 118 -12.64 11.17 6.26
CA PRO A 118 -11.92 12.11 7.11
C PRO A 118 -12.41 12.13 8.57
N GLN A 119 -13.71 11.96 8.81
CA GLN A 119 -14.28 11.85 10.15
C GLN A 119 -13.78 10.60 10.88
N GLU A 120 -13.81 9.44 10.21
CA GLU A 120 -13.28 8.19 10.78
C GLU A 120 -11.77 8.24 11.01
N GLN A 121 -11.01 8.92 10.14
CA GLN A 121 -9.58 9.17 10.36
C GLN A 121 -9.37 9.99 11.65
N LEU A 122 -10.12 11.08 11.82
CA LEU A 122 -10.03 11.92 13.01
C LEU A 122 -10.39 11.13 14.27
N GLU A 123 -11.49 10.38 14.27
CA GLU A 123 -11.90 9.53 15.40
C GLU A 123 -10.80 8.52 15.76
N LEU A 124 -10.20 7.87 14.76
CA LEU A 124 -9.11 6.91 14.97
C LEU A 124 -7.86 7.57 15.58
N LEU A 125 -7.65 8.87 15.30
CA LEU A 125 -6.53 9.67 15.82
C LEU A 125 -6.86 10.39 17.14
N GLY A 126 -7.99 10.06 17.79
CA GLY A 126 -8.41 10.61 19.07
C GLY A 126 -9.46 11.73 19.02
N GLY A 127 -10.04 11.98 17.84
CA GLY A 127 -11.10 12.97 17.62
C GLY A 127 -10.58 14.37 17.29
N ALA A 128 -11.52 15.25 16.90
CA ALA A 128 -11.23 16.63 16.51
C ALA A 128 -10.61 17.45 17.65
N GLU A 129 -11.10 17.29 18.88
CA GLU A 129 -10.58 18.00 20.06
C GLU A 129 -9.11 17.65 20.33
N ALA A 130 -8.76 16.36 20.29
CA ALA A 130 -7.38 15.92 20.45
C ALA A 130 -6.48 16.41 19.30
N PHE A 131 -7.01 16.47 18.08
CA PHE A 131 -6.30 17.01 16.93
C PHE A 131 -6.00 18.50 17.11
N GLU A 132 -7.00 19.31 17.48
CA GLU A 132 -6.84 20.74 17.71
C GLU A 132 -5.92 21.06 18.90
N ALA A 133 -6.00 20.27 19.98
CA ALA A 133 -5.13 20.43 21.14
C ALA A 133 -3.66 20.18 20.76
N ARG A 134 -3.40 19.11 20.00
CA ARG A 134 -2.05 18.80 19.49
C ARG A 134 -1.56 19.89 18.53
N ASP A 135 -2.41 20.35 17.63
CA ASP A 135 -2.06 21.43 16.69
C ASP A 135 -1.55 22.68 17.42
N LYS A 136 -2.32 23.16 18.42
CA LYS A 136 -1.91 24.30 19.26
C LYS A 136 -0.61 24.03 20.00
N GLN A 137 -0.46 22.83 20.57
CA GLN A 137 0.77 22.45 21.26
C GLN A 137 1.98 22.44 20.33
N CYS A 138 1.84 21.89 19.12
CA CYS A 138 2.90 21.79 18.14
C CYS A 138 3.31 23.16 17.64
N VAL A 139 2.36 24.03 17.28
CA VAL A 139 2.64 25.42 16.88
C VAL A 139 3.34 26.19 18.00
N ALA A 140 2.84 26.10 19.24
CA ALA A 140 3.47 26.76 20.39
C ALA A 140 4.89 26.24 20.67
N GLY A 141 5.16 24.97 20.34
CA GLY A 141 6.48 24.36 20.44
C GLY A 141 7.51 24.92 19.46
N LEU A 142 7.08 25.50 18.32
CA LEU A 142 7.97 26.05 17.29
C LEU A 142 8.63 27.38 17.70
N ALA A 143 8.06 28.08 18.68
CA ALA A 143 8.53 29.39 19.14
C ALA A 143 9.55 29.30 20.29
N LYS A 144 9.91 28.10 20.74
CA LYS A 144 10.93 27.85 21.76
C LYS A 144 12.32 27.73 21.14
#